data_AF-A0A1M6A5U4-F1
#
_entry.id   AF-A0A1M6A5U4-F1
#
_cell.length_a   1.000
_cell.length_b   1.000
_cell.length_c   1.000
_cell.angle_alpha   90.00
_cell.angle_beta   90.00
_cell.angle_gamma   90.00
#
_symmetry.space_group_name_H-M   'P 1'
#
loop_
_entity.id
_entity.type
_entity.pdbx_description
1 polymer ?
#
loop_
_entity_poly.entity_id
_entity_poly.type
_entity_poly.pdbx_seq_one_letter_code
_entity_poly.pdbx_strand_id
1 'polypeptide(L)'
;MARRLLAMIAGLVALCVGLSTALLTPTARAAEPYLTVSLTRTDTLGSPVRAGQTLTFSISYTNLSTQTITAFPRSSNLTGVLTTSSPNCRWGSLAAGATKGCTTATHLVTAADVEAGSFSPSVTFDATTDTAGSNILQAGITATVPAITTAEGDPDDPATIPSERVDGVPLQLASANYLGFTCHRIPALTQAPNGWILAAWDGRPDSCQDSPNPNSIVQRISKDGGKSWSVAKVIAAGQGTVSSTDKFGYSDPSYVVDHTTGKIFAFFVKSFDVSFQNSQLGTDPTNRNVLHAAVMESADNGQTCTTPKVITADITGDGAFRSRFAASGEGIQLRYGAHAGRLIQQYTFASTTLNTYQAVSIYSDDHGVTWEAGTPVGTGMDENKVVELSNGDVMLNSRASDSTFARKVTISTDGGETYGPVRVDNTLIDPRNNAGITRAYPDAAEGSAQAKMLLFTNAASTSSRVNGTVRLSYDDGATWSTSKVFAPGFDGLLDHHPTEHPRHLRHPLRRQQLDHPLHADQPRLARRAARLGHRRSPGRRPW
;
A
#
# COMPACT_ATOMS: atom_id res chain seq x y z
N MET A 1 -37.22 -71.66 26.98
CA MET A 1 -38.61 -71.46 26.54
C MET A 1 -38.57 -71.18 25.04
N ALA A 2 -38.79 -72.18 24.18
CA ALA A 2 -40.09 -72.59 23.59
C ALA A 2 -40.59 -71.55 22.54
N ARG A 3 -40.47 -71.86 21.23
CA ARG A 3 -41.54 -72.36 20.30
C ARG A 3 -42.37 -71.20 19.70
N ARG A 4 -42.63 -71.03 18.38
CA ARG A 4 -43.18 -71.89 17.30
C ARG A 4 -43.16 -71.10 15.95
N LEU A 5 -42.82 -71.68 14.78
CA LEU A 5 -43.67 -72.26 13.68
C LEU A 5 -44.60 -71.22 12.98
N LEU A 6 -44.86 -71.15 11.66
CA LEU A 6 -44.98 -72.13 10.54
C LEU A 6 -45.01 -71.33 9.18
N ALA A 7 -44.35 -71.79 8.09
CA ALA A 7 -44.87 -72.27 6.76
C ALA A 7 -45.88 -71.37 5.98
N MET A 8 -46.07 -71.38 4.64
CA MET A 8 -45.48 -71.87 3.37
C MET A 8 -46.43 -71.30 2.28
N ILE A 9 -46.00 -71.10 1.02
CA ILE A 9 -46.70 -71.54 -0.22
C ILE A 9 -45.78 -71.27 -1.43
N ALA A 10 -45.75 -72.26 -2.33
CA ALA A 10 -44.92 -72.38 -3.52
C ALA A 10 -45.68 -72.04 -4.81
N GLY A 11 -44.95 -71.80 -5.90
CA GLY A 11 -45.48 -71.79 -7.28
C GLY A 11 -44.36 -71.82 -8.33
N LEU A 12 -44.32 -72.90 -9.12
CA LEU A 12 -43.47 -73.23 -10.29
C LEU A 12 -43.40 -72.08 -11.34
N VAL A 13 -42.43 -71.99 -12.26
CA VAL A 13 -42.40 -72.74 -13.56
C VAL A 13 -41.15 -72.38 -14.39
N ALA A 14 -40.62 -73.40 -15.08
CA ALA A 14 -39.86 -73.47 -16.34
C ALA A 14 -38.45 -72.84 -16.47
N LEU A 15 -37.48 -73.77 -16.59
CA LEU A 15 -36.16 -73.58 -17.17
C LEU A 15 -36.27 -73.68 -18.71
N CYS A 16 -36.04 -72.58 -19.43
CA CYS A 16 -35.82 -72.60 -20.88
C CYS A 16 -34.32 -72.43 -21.17
N VAL A 17 -33.72 -73.47 -21.76
CA VAL A 17 -32.36 -73.45 -22.30
C VAL A 17 -32.40 -72.70 -23.64
N GLY A 18 -31.78 -71.52 -23.69
CA GLY A 18 -31.51 -70.79 -24.93
C GLY A 18 -30.01 -70.75 -25.19
N LEU A 19 -29.54 -71.42 -26.25
CA LEU A 19 -28.21 -71.20 -26.81
C LEU A 19 -28.12 -69.75 -27.28
N SER A 20 -27.33 -68.92 -26.60
CA SER A 20 -26.89 -67.63 -27.14
C SER A 20 -25.48 -67.78 -27.68
N THR A 21 -25.36 -67.76 -29.00
CA THR A 21 -24.10 -67.54 -29.72
C THR A 21 -23.52 -66.19 -29.31
N ALA A 22 -22.43 -66.21 -28.54
CA ALA A 22 -21.66 -65.03 -28.22
C ALA A 22 -20.95 -64.53 -29.48
N LEU A 23 -21.46 -63.43 -30.05
CA LEU A 23 -20.72 -62.63 -31.01
C LEU A 23 -19.60 -61.91 -30.26
N LEU A 24 -18.36 -62.34 -30.50
CA LEU A 24 -17.16 -61.60 -30.14
C LEU A 24 -17.20 -60.23 -30.83
N THR A 25 -17.45 -59.16 -30.07
CA THR A 25 -17.19 -57.81 -30.53
C THR A 25 -15.68 -57.60 -30.65
N PRO A 26 -15.17 -57.09 -31.78
CA PRO A 26 -13.75 -56.76 -31.89
C PRO A 26 -13.47 -55.59 -30.95
N THR A 27 -12.55 -55.79 -30.01
CA THR A 27 -11.92 -54.69 -29.28
C THR A 27 -11.30 -53.73 -30.29
N ALA A 28 -11.83 -52.51 -30.38
CA ALA A 28 -11.24 -51.45 -31.19
C ALA A 28 -9.80 -51.24 -30.74
N ARG A 29 -8.85 -51.54 -31.64
CA ARG A 29 -7.44 -51.22 -31.43
C ARG A 29 -7.33 -49.69 -31.33
N ALA A 30 -6.80 -49.17 -30.22
CA ALA A 30 -6.49 -47.75 -30.12
C ALA A 30 -5.65 -47.35 -31.34
N ALA A 31 -6.05 -46.29 -32.04
CA ALA A 31 -5.29 -45.78 -33.17
C ALA A 31 -3.87 -45.46 -32.68
N GLU A 32 -2.85 -45.95 -33.41
CA GLU A 32 -1.45 -45.65 -33.08
C GLU A 32 -1.24 -44.13 -33.16
N PRO A 33 -0.62 -43.49 -32.16
CA PRO A 33 -0.44 -42.05 -32.13
C PRO A 33 0.50 -41.59 -33.27
N TYR A 34 0.15 -40.49 -33.93
CA TYR A 34 0.98 -39.86 -34.97
C TYR A 34 2.07 -38.97 -34.38
N LEU A 35 1.80 -38.31 -33.26
CA LEU A 35 2.66 -37.25 -32.74
C LEU A 35 2.62 -37.21 -31.21
N THR A 36 3.79 -37.04 -30.59
CA THR A 36 3.91 -36.64 -29.19
C THR A 36 4.45 -35.23 -29.11
N VAL A 37 3.94 -34.45 -28.15
CA VAL A 37 4.38 -33.07 -27.89
C VAL A 37 4.82 -32.97 -26.44
N SER A 38 5.93 -32.26 -26.20
CA SER A 38 6.40 -31.89 -24.87
C SER A 38 6.60 -30.38 -24.78
N LEU A 39 6.27 -29.82 -23.62
CA LEU A 39 6.46 -28.42 -23.28
C LEU A 39 7.39 -28.34 -22.07
N THR A 40 8.43 -27.53 -22.16
CA THR A 40 9.41 -27.37 -21.09
C THR A 40 9.66 -25.88 -20.86
N ARG A 41 9.65 -25.43 -19.60
CA ARG A 41 10.05 -24.09 -19.21
C ARG A 41 11.58 -23.97 -19.25
N THR A 42 12.10 -22.89 -19.84
CA THR A 42 13.55 -22.73 -20.12
C THR A 42 14.19 -21.51 -19.44
N ASP A 43 13.41 -20.59 -18.87
CA ASP A 43 13.97 -19.48 -18.10
C ASP A 43 14.50 -19.91 -16.72
N THR A 44 15.27 -19.02 -16.09
CA THR A 44 15.89 -19.25 -14.77
C THR A 44 15.24 -18.43 -13.64
N LEU A 45 14.01 -17.91 -13.84
CA LEU A 45 13.37 -16.96 -12.93
C LEU A 45 12.88 -17.57 -11.61
N GLY A 46 12.98 -18.89 -11.44
CA GLY A 46 12.56 -19.59 -10.23
C GLY A 46 11.04 -19.62 -10.02
N SER A 47 10.63 -19.70 -8.75
CA SER A 47 9.22 -19.68 -8.32
C SER A 47 9.12 -19.07 -6.90
N PRO A 48 8.16 -18.15 -6.64
CA PRO A 48 7.18 -17.64 -7.58
C PRO A 48 7.78 -16.66 -8.61
N VAL A 49 7.15 -16.56 -9.78
CA VAL A 49 7.46 -15.54 -10.81
C VAL A 49 6.60 -14.30 -10.60
N ARG A 50 6.99 -13.15 -11.16
CA ARG A 50 6.33 -11.87 -10.89
C ARG A 50 5.89 -11.15 -12.15
N ALA A 51 4.87 -10.29 -12.03
CA ALA A 51 4.34 -9.53 -13.16
C ALA A 51 5.43 -8.72 -13.88
N GLY A 52 5.37 -8.66 -15.21
CA GLY A 52 6.39 -8.02 -16.05
C GLY A 52 7.55 -8.94 -16.44
N GLN A 53 7.75 -10.07 -15.76
CA GLN A 53 8.73 -11.06 -16.17
C GLN A 53 8.24 -11.85 -17.39
N THR A 54 9.15 -12.19 -18.30
CA THR A 54 8.85 -13.02 -19.46
C THR A 54 9.34 -14.45 -19.24
N LEU A 55 8.40 -15.39 -19.15
CA LEU A 55 8.67 -16.82 -19.12
C LEU A 55 9.02 -17.28 -20.53
N THR A 56 9.98 -18.19 -20.65
CA THR A 56 10.38 -18.78 -21.94
C THR A 56 10.16 -20.29 -21.91
N PHE A 57 9.74 -20.83 -23.05
CA PHE A 57 9.45 -22.26 -23.20
C PHE A 57 10.05 -22.83 -24.48
N SER A 58 10.49 -24.08 -24.40
CA SER A 58 10.79 -24.91 -25.55
C SER A 58 9.67 -25.92 -25.77
N ILE A 59 9.22 -26.04 -27.01
CA ILE A 59 8.29 -27.09 -27.44
C ILE A 59 9.06 -28.08 -28.28
N SER A 60 8.87 -29.37 -28.02
CA SER A 60 9.37 -30.44 -28.88
C SER A 60 8.23 -31.34 -29.32
N TYR A 61 8.31 -31.81 -30.56
CA TYR A 61 7.36 -32.76 -31.12
C TYR A 61 8.10 -33.85 -31.90
N THR A 62 7.66 -35.09 -31.69
CA THR A 62 8.21 -36.30 -32.32
C THR A 62 7.14 -37.00 -33.13
N ASN A 63 7.42 -37.23 -34.41
CA ASN A 63 6.55 -38.01 -35.28
C ASN A 63 6.74 -39.50 -35.01
N LEU A 64 5.70 -40.16 -34.54
CA LEU A 64 5.68 -41.59 -34.24
C LEU A 64 5.17 -42.44 -35.41
N SER A 65 4.63 -41.80 -36.45
CA SER A 65 4.10 -42.48 -37.63
C SER A 65 5.21 -42.83 -38.65
N THR A 66 4.84 -43.63 -39.65
CA THR A 66 5.71 -44.02 -40.75
C THR A 66 5.70 -43.03 -41.92
N GLN A 67 4.92 -41.94 -41.84
CA GLN A 67 4.77 -40.95 -42.91
C GLN A 67 5.26 -39.58 -42.46
N THR A 68 5.64 -38.73 -43.40
CA THR A 68 5.90 -37.31 -43.11
C THR A 68 4.59 -36.62 -42.72
N ILE A 69 4.63 -35.83 -41.65
CA ILE A 69 3.47 -35.06 -41.16
C ILE A 69 3.86 -33.59 -40.94
N THR A 70 2.85 -32.75 -40.75
CA THR A 70 3.00 -31.41 -40.16
C THR A 70 2.65 -31.47 -38.67
N ALA A 71 3.51 -30.90 -37.82
CA ALA A 71 3.14 -30.55 -36.45
C ALA A 71 2.50 -29.16 -36.48
N PHE A 72 1.16 -29.11 -36.37
CA PHE A 72 0.39 -27.88 -36.54
C PHE A 72 -0.10 -27.35 -35.17
N PRO A 73 0.29 -26.14 -34.73
CA PRO A 73 -0.17 -25.57 -33.47
C PRO A 73 -1.62 -25.09 -33.61
N ARG A 74 -2.52 -25.65 -32.79
CA ARG A 74 -3.96 -25.33 -32.80
C ARG A 74 -4.35 -24.26 -31.80
N SER A 75 -3.91 -24.40 -30.57
CA SER A 75 -4.22 -23.47 -29.49
C SER A 75 -3.08 -23.43 -28.49
N SER A 76 -2.92 -22.26 -27.86
CA SER A 76 -1.86 -22.00 -26.91
C SER A 76 -2.24 -20.78 -26.08
N ASN A 77 -1.92 -20.80 -24.79
CA ASN A 77 -1.92 -19.59 -23.96
C ASN A 77 -0.54 -18.92 -23.91
N LEU A 78 0.39 -19.35 -24.76
CA LEU A 78 1.71 -18.77 -24.99
C LEU A 78 1.78 -18.01 -26.31
N THR A 79 2.50 -16.90 -26.30
CA THR A 79 2.85 -16.08 -27.47
C THR A 79 3.91 -16.78 -28.30
N GLY A 80 3.92 -16.57 -29.63
CA GLY A 80 4.95 -17.11 -30.52
C GLY A 80 4.79 -18.60 -30.86
N VAL A 81 3.61 -19.18 -30.61
CA VAL A 81 3.29 -20.59 -30.92
C VAL A 81 2.46 -20.73 -32.20
N LEU A 82 1.36 -19.98 -32.31
CA LEU A 82 0.37 -20.13 -33.39
C LEU A 82 0.86 -19.58 -34.73
N THR A 83 0.28 -20.06 -35.83
CA THR A 83 0.64 -19.65 -37.21
C THR A 83 0.18 -18.24 -37.59
N THR A 84 -0.45 -17.49 -36.68
CA THR A 84 -0.95 -16.13 -36.90
C THR A 84 0.16 -15.09 -36.96
N SER A 85 1.36 -15.42 -36.50
CA SER A 85 2.55 -14.56 -36.59
C SER A 85 3.81 -15.37 -36.93
N SER A 86 4.88 -14.68 -37.30
CA SER A 86 6.21 -15.26 -37.50
C SER A 86 7.21 -14.54 -36.59
N PRO A 87 8.10 -15.26 -35.89
CA PRO A 87 8.28 -16.72 -35.92
C PRO A 87 7.17 -17.47 -35.13
N ASN A 88 6.96 -18.74 -35.46
CA ASN A 88 5.98 -19.63 -34.80
C ASN A 88 6.49 -21.08 -34.66
N CYS A 89 5.67 -21.95 -34.09
CA CYS A 89 6.03 -23.34 -33.76
C CYS A 89 5.51 -24.40 -34.73
N ARG A 90 5.03 -24.03 -35.92
CA ARG A 90 4.65 -25.01 -36.94
C ARG A 90 5.88 -25.63 -37.58
N TRP A 91 5.85 -26.94 -37.77
CA TRP A 91 6.83 -27.64 -38.61
C TRP A 91 6.14 -28.39 -39.74
N GLY A 92 6.33 -27.93 -40.98
CA GLY A 92 5.58 -28.41 -42.14
C GLY A 92 6.01 -29.75 -42.73
N SER A 93 7.23 -30.21 -42.43
CA SER A 93 7.81 -31.43 -43.02
C SER A 93 8.55 -32.24 -41.94
N LEU A 94 7.81 -32.81 -41.01
CA LEU A 94 8.36 -33.64 -39.94
C LEU A 94 8.44 -35.09 -40.42
N ALA A 95 9.64 -35.54 -40.78
CA ALA A 95 9.88 -36.90 -41.26
C ALA A 95 9.47 -37.97 -40.23
N ALA A 96 9.19 -39.18 -40.70
CA ALA A 96 8.90 -40.33 -39.84
C ALA A 96 10.03 -40.55 -38.81
N GLY A 97 9.67 -40.71 -37.54
CA GLY A 97 10.63 -40.87 -36.43
C GLY A 97 11.41 -39.61 -36.03
N ALA A 98 11.24 -38.48 -36.72
CA ALA A 98 12.02 -37.27 -36.43
C ALA A 98 11.44 -36.47 -35.25
N THR A 99 12.35 -35.88 -34.49
CA THR A 99 12.04 -34.90 -33.44
C THR A 99 12.48 -33.51 -33.86
N LYS A 100 11.59 -32.54 -33.74
CA LYS A 100 11.86 -31.12 -33.96
C LYS A 100 11.18 -30.29 -32.86
N GLY A 101 11.31 -28.97 -32.94
CA GLY A 101 10.78 -28.08 -31.93
C GLY A 101 10.98 -26.61 -32.25
N CYS A 102 10.57 -25.77 -31.32
CA CYS A 102 10.71 -24.31 -31.37
C CYS A 102 11.05 -23.77 -29.97
N THR A 103 11.62 -22.57 -29.93
CA THR A 103 11.98 -21.82 -28.70
C THR A 103 11.35 -20.43 -28.67
N THR A 104 10.38 -20.18 -29.54
CA THR A 104 9.72 -18.88 -29.71
C THR A 104 8.56 -18.67 -28.72
N ALA A 105 8.21 -19.71 -27.97
CA ALA A 105 7.09 -19.70 -27.05
C ALA A 105 7.42 -18.90 -25.79
N THR A 106 6.65 -17.84 -25.52
CA THR A 106 6.84 -16.97 -24.35
C THR A 106 5.52 -16.61 -23.67
N HIS A 107 5.59 -16.20 -22.41
CA HIS A 107 4.48 -15.61 -21.68
C HIS A 107 4.97 -14.43 -20.85
N LEU A 108 4.37 -13.24 -21.03
CA LEU A 108 4.58 -12.11 -20.14
C LEU A 108 3.66 -12.28 -18.93
N VAL A 109 4.21 -12.44 -17.73
CA VAL A 109 3.41 -12.57 -16.50
C VAL A 109 2.61 -11.27 -16.31
N THR A 110 1.29 -11.42 -16.26
CA THR A 110 0.33 -10.31 -16.20
C THR A 110 -0.18 -10.07 -14.78
N ALA A 111 -0.88 -8.96 -14.56
CA ALA A 111 -1.60 -8.72 -13.31
C ALA A 111 -2.69 -9.78 -13.05
N ALA A 112 -3.33 -10.29 -14.10
CA ALA A 112 -4.34 -11.35 -13.99
C ALA A 112 -3.72 -12.69 -13.53
N ASP A 113 -2.51 -13.01 -13.99
CA ASP A 113 -1.80 -14.20 -13.52
C ASP A 113 -1.45 -14.09 -12.04
N VAL A 114 -1.07 -12.89 -11.57
CA VAL A 114 -0.79 -12.62 -10.16
C VAL A 114 -2.06 -12.70 -9.31
N GLU A 115 -3.17 -12.16 -9.80
CA GLU A 115 -4.49 -12.27 -9.14
C GLU A 115 -4.94 -13.74 -9.02
N ALA A 116 -4.69 -14.55 -10.05
CA ALA A 116 -4.96 -15.98 -10.03
C ALA A 116 -3.98 -16.78 -9.15
N GLY A 117 -2.88 -16.18 -8.69
CA GLY A 117 -1.82 -16.81 -7.89
C GLY A 117 -0.98 -17.85 -8.63
N SER A 118 -1.29 -18.13 -9.90
CA SER A 118 -0.49 -19.00 -10.75
C SER A 118 -0.81 -18.81 -12.23
N PHE A 119 0.12 -19.24 -13.09
CA PHE A 119 -0.08 -19.39 -14.53
C PHE A 119 0.15 -20.84 -14.94
N SER A 120 -0.74 -21.43 -15.74
CA SER A 120 -0.65 -22.83 -16.21
C SER A 120 -0.38 -22.89 -17.71
N PRO A 121 0.88 -23.04 -18.17
CA PRO A 121 1.22 -23.04 -19.58
C PRO A 121 0.67 -24.28 -20.30
N SER A 122 0.09 -24.07 -21.49
CA SER A 122 -0.51 -25.13 -22.30
C SER A 122 -0.34 -24.85 -23.79
N VAL A 123 0.00 -25.91 -24.53
CA VAL A 123 0.00 -25.92 -25.99
C VAL A 123 -0.74 -27.14 -26.51
N THR A 124 -1.47 -26.98 -27.60
CA THR A 124 -2.18 -28.08 -28.28
C THR A 124 -1.82 -28.08 -29.75
N PHE A 125 -1.45 -29.25 -30.26
CA PHE A 125 -1.09 -29.47 -31.65
C PHE A 125 -1.96 -30.55 -32.28
N ASP A 126 -2.09 -30.45 -33.59
CA ASP A 126 -2.57 -31.53 -34.45
C ASP A 126 -1.42 -32.08 -35.29
N ALA A 127 -1.47 -33.37 -35.59
CA ALA A 127 -0.73 -33.95 -36.70
C ALA A 127 -1.59 -33.81 -37.97
N THR A 128 -1.08 -33.15 -39.00
CA THR A 128 -1.80 -32.93 -40.26
C THR A 128 -1.00 -33.38 -41.48
N THR A 129 -1.66 -33.69 -42.59
CA THR A 129 -0.95 -34.01 -43.84
C THR A 129 -0.46 -32.77 -44.58
N ASP A 130 -1.10 -31.62 -44.33
CA ASP A 130 -0.83 -30.35 -44.99
C ASP A 130 -0.37 -29.28 -44.00
N THR A 131 0.32 -28.27 -44.52
CA THR A 131 0.86 -27.16 -43.72
C THR A 131 -0.19 -26.14 -43.30
N ALA A 132 -1.36 -26.11 -43.94
CA ALA A 132 -2.47 -25.23 -43.58
C ALA A 132 -3.28 -25.75 -42.37
N GLY A 133 -3.07 -27.01 -42.00
CA GLY A 133 -3.72 -27.64 -40.86
C GLY A 133 -5.15 -28.09 -41.15
N SER A 134 -5.52 -28.29 -42.41
CA SER A 134 -6.91 -28.63 -42.80
C SER A 134 -7.20 -30.13 -42.71
N ASN A 135 -6.22 -30.97 -43.02
CA ASN A 135 -6.36 -32.41 -43.12
C ASN A 135 -5.73 -33.07 -41.88
N ILE A 136 -6.55 -33.31 -40.87
CA ILE A 136 -6.13 -33.78 -39.55
C ILE A 136 -5.98 -35.31 -39.53
N LEU A 137 -4.81 -35.78 -39.10
CA LEU A 137 -4.53 -37.20 -38.83
C LEU A 137 -4.77 -37.53 -37.37
N GLN A 138 -4.36 -36.63 -36.47
CA GLN A 138 -4.61 -36.72 -35.04
C GLN A 138 -4.81 -35.31 -34.48
N ALA A 139 -5.91 -35.11 -33.76
CA ALA A 139 -6.24 -33.82 -33.16
C ALA A 139 -5.87 -33.78 -31.68
N GLY A 140 -5.66 -32.57 -31.16
CA GLY A 140 -5.80 -32.31 -29.73
C GLY A 140 -4.67 -32.86 -28.86
N ILE A 141 -3.44 -32.91 -29.38
CA ILE A 141 -2.28 -33.38 -28.62
C ILE A 141 -1.80 -32.23 -27.73
N THR A 142 -2.15 -32.30 -26.45
CA THR A 142 -1.86 -31.25 -25.47
C THR A 142 -0.61 -31.57 -24.66
N ALA A 143 0.25 -30.57 -24.48
CA ALA A 143 1.35 -30.59 -23.53
C ALA A 143 1.21 -29.41 -22.55
N THR A 144 1.42 -29.70 -21.27
CA THR A 144 1.37 -28.72 -20.19
C THR A 144 2.62 -28.81 -19.33
N VAL A 145 2.90 -27.77 -18.57
CA VAL A 145 3.84 -27.79 -17.45
C VAL A 145 3.06 -27.51 -16.16
N PRO A 146 3.58 -27.94 -14.99
CA PRO A 146 2.97 -27.63 -13.71
C PRO A 146 2.70 -26.13 -13.55
N ALA A 147 1.60 -25.79 -12.87
CA ALA A 147 1.24 -24.42 -12.59
C ALA A 147 2.41 -23.67 -11.95
N ILE A 148 2.77 -22.53 -12.53
CA ILE A 148 3.86 -21.69 -12.09
C ILE A 148 3.26 -20.69 -11.12
N THR A 149 3.65 -20.76 -9.84
CA THR A 149 3.19 -19.81 -8.82
C THR A 149 3.61 -18.39 -9.20
N THR A 150 2.69 -17.45 -9.07
CA THR A 150 2.90 -16.03 -9.34
C THR A 150 2.79 -15.22 -8.06
N ALA A 151 3.48 -14.08 -8.00
CA ALA A 151 3.41 -13.15 -6.88
C ALA A 151 3.47 -11.70 -7.36
N GLU A 152 2.85 -10.78 -6.61
CA GLU A 152 3.09 -9.35 -6.79
C GLU A 152 4.56 -9.03 -6.47
N GLY A 153 5.12 -8.01 -7.12
CA GLY A 153 6.41 -7.43 -6.76
C GLY A 153 7.42 -7.39 -7.89
N ASP A 154 8.49 -6.65 -7.65
CA ASP A 154 9.64 -6.51 -8.54
C ASP A 154 10.83 -7.16 -7.82
N PRO A 155 11.47 -8.21 -8.38
CA PRO A 155 12.61 -8.86 -7.71
C PRO A 155 13.78 -7.90 -7.44
N ASP A 156 13.87 -6.79 -8.18
CA ASP A 156 14.89 -5.77 -7.99
C ASP A 156 14.47 -4.69 -6.97
N ASP A 157 13.24 -4.75 -6.44
CA ASP A 157 12.73 -3.89 -5.36
C ASP A 157 12.47 -4.73 -4.08
N PRO A 158 13.41 -4.72 -3.11
CA PRO A 158 13.29 -5.47 -1.86
C PRO A 158 12.04 -5.16 -1.04
N ALA A 159 11.42 -3.99 -1.21
CA ALA A 159 10.19 -3.66 -0.49
C ALA A 159 8.99 -4.46 -0.98
N THR A 160 9.04 -5.04 -2.19
CA THR A 160 8.00 -5.93 -2.70
C THR A 160 8.11 -7.38 -2.21
N ILE A 161 9.18 -7.70 -1.49
CA ILE A 161 9.44 -9.06 -1.01
C ILE A 161 8.98 -9.17 0.46
N PRO A 162 8.00 -10.05 0.77
CA PRO A 162 7.57 -10.27 2.14
C PRO A 162 8.73 -10.68 3.02
N SER A 163 8.99 -9.90 4.06
CA SER A 163 10.03 -10.20 5.05
C SER A 163 9.61 -9.76 6.44
N GLU A 164 9.91 -10.61 7.44
CA GLU A 164 9.82 -10.20 8.84
C GLU A 164 10.91 -9.16 9.12
N ARG A 165 10.55 -8.11 9.85
CA ARG A 165 11.47 -7.03 10.18
C ARG A 165 11.53 -6.79 11.67
N VAL A 166 12.74 -6.59 12.16
CA VAL A 166 12.99 -6.22 13.56
C VAL A 166 12.60 -4.75 13.75
N ASP A 167 11.96 -4.44 14.88
CA ASP A 167 11.58 -3.06 15.21
C ASP A 167 12.78 -2.11 15.17
N GLY A 168 12.61 -1.00 14.47
CA GLY A 168 13.65 0.02 14.28
C GLY A 168 14.58 -0.22 13.09
N VAL A 169 14.45 -1.35 12.38
CA VAL A 169 15.17 -1.56 11.11
C VAL A 169 14.39 -0.90 9.96
N PRO A 170 15.00 0.03 9.20
CA PRO A 170 14.32 0.69 8.09
C PRO A 170 14.01 -0.27 6.94
N LEU A 171 12.85 -0.05 6.30
CA LEU A 171 12.61 -0.47 4.93
C LEU A 171 12.56 0.77 4.05
N GLN A 172 13.36 0.79 2.99
CA GLN A 172 13.29 1.84 1.99
C GLN A 172 12.14 1.56 1.01
N LEU A 173 11.20 2.50 0.90
CA LEU A 173 10.08 2.41 -0.05
C LEU A 173 10.36 3.11 -1.38
N ALA A 174 11.31 4.05 -1.39
CA ALA A 174 11.80 4.76 -2.57
C ALA A 174 13.24 5.26 -2.33
N SER A 175 14.03 5.30 -3.39
CA SER A 175 15.37 5.89 -3.47
C SER A 175 15.39 7.00 -4.52
N ALA A 176 16.44 7.82 -4.56
CA ALA A 176 16.65 8.72 -5.70
C ALA A 176 16.59 7.93 -7.02
N ASN A 177 16.05 8.57 -8.06
CA ASN A 177 15.80 8.02 -9.40
C ASN A 177 14.77 6.88 -9.49
N TYR A 178 14.11 6.52 -8.39
CA TYR A 178 13.03 5.53 -8.42
C TYR A 178 11.83 6.05 -9.24
N LEU A 179 11.26 5.20 -10.10
CA LEU A 179 10.22 5.57 -11.07
C LEU A 179 10.57 6.80 -11.95
N GLY A 180 11.87 7.06 -12.18
CA GLY A 180 12.32 8.20 -12.99
C GLY A 180 12.24 9.56 -12.28
N PHE A 181 11.93 9.59 -10.99
CA PHE A 181 11.95 10.83 -10.19
C PHE A 181 13.33 11.03 -9.56
N THR A 182 13.93 12.19 -9.78
CA THR A 182 15.22 12.56 -9.17
C THR A 182 15.18 12.46 -7.64
N CYS A 183 14.04 12.79 -7.03
CA CYS A 183 13.92 12.91 -5.60
C CYS A 183 12.55 12.45 -5.07
N HIS A 184 12.54 11.94 -3.85
CA HIS A 184 11.32 11.54 -3.14
C HIS A 184 11.27 12.13 -1.74
N ARG A 185 10.16 12.79 -1.42
CA ARG A 185 10.00 13.52 -0.16
C ARG A 185 8.55 13.52 0.31
N ILE A 186 8.36 14.03 1.53
CA ILE A 186 7.06 14.34 2.14
C ILE A 186 6.16 13.12 2.30
N PRO A 187 6.35 12.31 3.35
CA PRO A 187 5.59 11.08 3.55
C PRO A 187 4.19 11.33 4.15
N ALA A 188 3.23 10.58 3.66
CA ALA A 188 1.92 10.30 4.25
C ALA A 188 1.82 8.79 4.53
N LEU A 189 1.24 8.41 5.66
CA LEU A 189 1.06 7.02 6.05
C LEU A 189 -0.29 6.87 6.75
N THR A 190 -1.09 5.87 6.40
CA THR A 190 -2.36 5.58 7.08
C THR A 190 -2.68 4.08 7.06
N GLN A 191 -3.65 3.66 7.87
CA GLN A 191 -4.26 2.34 7.81
C GLN A 191 -5.67 2.42 7.22
N ALA A 192 -5.89 1.74 6.11
CA ALA A 192 -7.22 1.56 5.52
C ALA A 192 -8.16 0.76 6.44
N PRO A 193 -9.48 0.89 6.28
CA PRO A 193 -10.47 0.18 7.10
C PRO A 193 -10.30 -1.35 7.12
N ASN A 194 -9.82 -1.94 6.02
CA ASN A 194 -9.56 -3.39 5.92
C ASN A 194 -8.21 -3.82 6.54
N GLY A 195 -7.47 -2.90 7.15
CA GLY A 195 -6.20 -3.16 7.82
C GLY A 195 -4.95 -2.99 6.94
N TRP A 196 -5.10 -2.73 5.64
CA TRP A 196 -3.98 -2.43 4.76
C TRP A 196 -3.29 -1.13 5.14
N ILE A 197 -1.99 -1.02 4.85
CA ILE A 197 -1.21 0.19 5.13
C ILE A 197 -0.93 0.90 3.81
N LEU A 198 -1.26 2.19 3.73
CA LEU A 198 -1.02 3.02 2.56
C LEU A 198 0.11 3.98 2.91
N ALA A 199 1.12 4.06 2.04
CA ALA A 199 2.18 5.05 2.12
C ALA A 199 2.17 5.88 0.83
N ALA A 200 2.10 7.20 0.96
CA ALA A 200 2.22 8.13 -0.16
C ALA A 200 3.33 9.15 0.06
N TRP A 201 3.88 9.69 -1.03
CA TRP A 201 4.93 10.70 -1.01
C TRP A 201 5.04 11.42 -2.34
N ASP A 202 5.83 12.50 -2.39
CA ASP A 202 6.15 13.20 -3.63
C ASP A 202 7.14 12.40 -4.48
N GLY A 203 6.82 12.14 -5.75
CA GLY A 203 7.80 11.94 -6.81
C GLY A 203 8.16 13.26 -7.45
N ARG A 204 9.41 13.71 -7.29
CA ARG A 204 9.87 15.03 -7.76
C ARG A 204 10.77 14.88 -8.99
N PRO A 205 10.32 15.34 -10.17
CA PRO A 205 11.13 15.28 -11.39
C PRO A 205 12.20 16.37 -11.36
N ASP A 206 13.32 16.12 -12.07
CA ASP A 206 14.45 17.03 -12.34
C ASP A 206 15.24 17.55 -11.13
N SER A 207 14.62 17.71 -9.96
CA SER A 207 15.22 18.28 -8.74
C SER A 207 14.49 17.81 -7.47
N CYS A 208 15.01 18.21 -6.30
CA CYS A 208 14.33 18.02 -5.01
C CYS A 208 13.42 19.20 -4.61
N GLN A 209 13.11 20.14 -5.49
CA GLN A 209 12.36 21.36 -5.13
C GLN A 209 10.90 21.07 -4.73
N ASP A 210 10.37 21.90 -3.83
CA ASP A 210 8.94 21.93 -3.50
C ASP A 210 8.12 22.50 -4.67
N SER A 211 6.80 22.67 -4.50
CA SER A 211 5.97 23.42 -5.46
C SER A 211 6.60 24.80 -5.78
N PRO A 212 6.61 25.26 -7.05
CA PRO A 212 5.83 24.80 -8.20
C PRO A 212 6.54 23.80 -9.12
N ASN A 213 7.48 23.00 -8.59
CA ASN A 213 7.99 21.87 -9.37
C ASN A 213 6.81 20.94 -9.77
N PRO A 214 6.78 20.36 -10.98
CA PRO A 214 5.67 19.50 -11.45
C PRO A 214 5.75 18.10 -10.80
N ASN A 215 5.77 18.09 -9.48
CA ASN A 215 5.79 16.90 -8.64
C ASN A 215 4.53 16.04 -8.86
N SER A 216 4.64 14.77 -8.52
CA SER A 216 3.55 13.80 -8.54
C SER A 216 3.34 13.20 -7.17
N ILE A 217 2.15 12.70 -6.86
CA ILE A 217 1.92 11.86 -5.67
C ILE A 217 2.07 10.40 -6.05
N VAL A 218 2.99 9.70 -5.38
CA VAL A 218 3.29 8.28 -5.52
C VAL A 218 2.74 7.54 -4.30
N GLN A 219 2.24 6.32 -4.49
CA GLN A 219 1.70 5.48 -3.43
C GLN A 219 2.18 4.04 -3.53
N ARG A 220 2.37 3.41 -2.36
CA ARG A 220 2.45 1.94 -2.19
C ARG A 220 1.45 1.48 -1.15
N ILE A 221 0.98 0.23 -1.30
CA ILE A 221 0.04 -0.41 -0.38
C ILE A 221 0.69 -1.68 0.16
N SER A 222 0.67 -1.86 1.48
CA SER A 222 1.00 -3.12 2.12
C SER A 222 -0.28 -3.84 2.55
N LYS A 223 -0.47 -5.05 2.01
CA LYS A 223 -1.61 -5.92 2.31
C LYS A 223 -1.33 -6.94 3.42
N ASP A 224 -0.09 -6.96 3.94
CA ASP A 224 0.41 -7.98 4.87
C ASP A 224 1.00 -7.39 6.17
N GLY A 225 0.52 -6.21 6.56
CA GLY A 225 0.92 -5.55 7.79
C GLY A 225 2.34 -5.01 7.75
N GLY A 226 2.81 -4.56 6.58
CA GLY A 226 4.08 -3.91 6.36
C GLY A 226 5.25 -4.86 6.06
N LYS A 227 4.99 -6.14 5.76
CA LYS A 227 6.05 -7.11 5.41
C LYS A 227 6.48 -6.98 3.95
N SER A 228 5.56 -6.69 3.05
CA SER A 228 5.81 -6.27 1.68
C SER A 228 4.91 -5.11 1.28
N TRP A 229 5.27 -4.48 0.17
CA TRP A 229 4.57 -3.34 -0.41
C TRP A 229 4.36 -3.58 -1.89
N SER A 230 3.20 -3.17 -2.41
CA SER A 230 2.89 -3.20 -3.84
C SER A 230 3.98 -2.49 -4.65
N VAL A 231 4.03 -2.74 -5.95
CA VAL A 231 4.75 -1.84 -6.86
C VAL A 231 4.17 -0.42 -6.69
N ALA A 232 5.05 0.59 -6.69
CA ALA A 232 4.63 1.98 -6.54
C ALA A 232 3.79 2.44 -7.74
N LYS A 233 2.76 3.23 -7.46
CA LYS A 233 1.86 3.81 -8.45
C LYS A 233 1.82 5.32 -8.28
N VAL A 234 1.82 6.06 -9.39
CA VAL A 234 1.49 7.49 -9.37
C VAL A 234 -0.03 7.62 -9.27
N ILE A 235 -0.53 8.21 -8.18
CA ILE A 235 -1.97 8.42 -7.95
C ILE A 235 -2.41 9.81 -8.42
N ALA A 236 -1.52 10.81 -8.39
CA ALA A 236 -1.74 12.12 -8.98
C ALA A 236 -0.49 12.55 -9.76
N ALA A 237 -0.57 12.54 -11.10
CA ALA A 237 0.57 12.81 -11.97
C ALA A 237 0.74 14.32 -12.23
N GLY A 238 1.93 14.85 -11.96
CA GLY A 238 2.35 16.17 -12.44
C GLY A 238 2.56 16.18 -13.96
N GLN A 239 2.58 17.38 -14.55
CA GLN A 239 2.76 17.59 -15.99
C GLN A 239 3.89 18.56 -16.28
N GLY A 240 4.68 18.21 -17.30
CA GLY A 240 5.76 19.03 -17.82
C GLY A 240 7.00 18.99 -16.95
N THR A 241 7.93 19.90 -17.24
CA THR A 241 9.14 20.16 -16.44
C THR A 241 9.02 21.51 -15.75
N VAL A 242 9.99 21.87 -14.92
CA VAL A 242 10.00 23.19 -14.26
C VAL A 242 9.95 24.38 -15.26
N SER A 243 10.42 24.17 -16.49
CA SER A 243 10.42 25.15 -17.59
C SER A 243 9.20 25.08 -18.50
N SER A 244 8.33 24.07 -18.35
CA SER A 244 7.11 23.95 -19.16
C SER A 244 6.11 25.05 -18.83
N THR A 245 5.55 25.68 -19.86
CA THR A 245 4.56 26.78 -19.71
C THR A 245 3.18 26.27 -19.33
N ASP A 246 2.87 25.01 -19.61
CA ASP A 246 1.64 24.32 -19.27
C ASP A 246 1.78 23.47 -17.99
N LYS A 247 2.89 23.60 -17.26
CA LYS A 247 3.18 22.75 -16.10
C LYS A 247 2.12 22.84 -15.02
N PHE A 248 1.96 21.75 -14.31
CA PHE A 248 1.35 21.70 -12.99
C PHE A 248 1.91 20.53 -12.17
N GLY A 249 1.78 20.60 -10.86
CA GLY A 249 2.28 19.58 -9.94
C GLY A 249 1.35 19.36 -8.77
N TYR A 250 1.51 18.20 -8.14
CA TYR A 250 0.88 17.82 -6.89
C TYR A 250 1.96 17.50 -5.85
N SER A 251 1.83 18.02 -4.64
CA SER A 251 2.84 17.80 -3.58
C SER A 251 2.22 17.77 -2.19
N ASP A 252 2.99 17.29 -1.24
CA ASP A 252 2.71 17.34 0.19
C ASP A 252 1.46 16.54 0.58
N PRO A 253 1.46 15.20 0.35
CA PRO A 253 0.30 14.38 0.61
C PRO A 253 -0.03 14.31 2.11
N SER A 254 -1.33 14.24 2.41
CA SER A 254 -1.85 13.89 3.74
C SER A 254 -3.11 13.04 3.62
N TYR A 255 -3.18 11.94 4.38
CA TYR A 255 -4.36 11.08 4.39
C TYR A 255 -5.38 11.48 5.46
N VAL A 256 -6.67 11.27 5.19
CA VAL A 256 -7.73 11.21 6.21
C VAL A 256 -8.59 9.99 5.92
N VAL A 257 -8.80 9.13 6.92
CA VAL A 257 -9.63 7.93 6.79
C VAL A 257 -10.95 8.16 7.52
N ASP A 258 -12.05 8.00 6.79
CA ASP A 258 -13.37 7.90 7.38
C ASP A 258 -13.65 6.43 7.72
N HIS A 259 -13.52 6.08 8.99
CA HIS A 259 -13.78 4.74 9.50
C HIS A 259 -15.27 4.40 9.56
N THR A 260 -16.16 5.39 9.39
CA THR A 260 -17.61 5.17 9.35
C THR A 260 -18.05 4.70 7.97
N THR A 261 -17.58 5.36 6.90
CA THR A 261 -17.96 5.02 5.51
C THR A 261 -16.95 4.12 4.80
N GLY A 262 -15.73 4.04 5.32
CA GLY A 262 -14.61 3.31 4.72
C GLY A 262 -13.86 4.10 3.63
N LYS A 263 -14.21 5.37 3.41
CA LYS A 263 -13.54 6.24 2.45
C LYS A 263 -12.16 6.68 2.95
N ILE A 264 -11.24 6.87 2.00
CA ILE A 264 -9.91 7.41 2.25
C ILE A 264 -9.75 8.67 1.39
N PHE A 265 -9.37 9.77 2.02
CA PHE A 265 -9.07 11.03 1.35
C PHE A 265 -7.56 11.26 1.33
N ALA A 266 -7.03 11.71 0.20
CA ALA A 266 -5.66 12.19 0.10
C ALA A 266 -5.66 13.66 -0.32
N PHE A 267 -5.18 14.52 0.57
CA PHE A 267 -5.02 15.96 0.37
C PHE A 267 -3.61 16.26 -0.12
N PHE A 268 -3.48 17.27 -0.98
CA PHE A 268 -2.19 17.76 -1.47
C PHE A 268 -2.37 19.16 -2.08
N VAL A 269 -1.26 19.83 -2.34
CA VAL A 269 -1.29 21.05 -3.16
C VAL A 269 -1.54 20.70 -4.62
N LYS A 270 -2.18 21.61 -5.36
CA LYS A 270 -2.09 21.68 -6.82
C LYS A 270 -1.41 23.01 -7.17
N SER A 271 -0.21 22.95 -7.72
CA SER A 271 0.55 24.12 -8.15
C SER A 271 0.58 24.23 -9.67
N PHE A 272 0.50 25.46 -10.18
CA PHE A 272 0.86 25.79 -11.56
C PHE A 272 2.22 26.49 -11.57
N ASP A 273 2.23 27.82 -11.41
CA ASP A 273 3.43 28.64 -11.63
C ASP A 273 4.06 29.20 -10.34
N VAL A 274 3.39 29.05 -9.19
CA VAL A 274 3.77 29.72 -7.94
C VAL A 274 4.00 28.74 -6.79
N SER A 275 4.97 29.07 -5.94
CA SER A 275 5.18 28.40 -4.65
C SER A 275 4.20 28.92 -3.59
N PHE A 276 4.23 28.30 -2.41
CA PHE A 276 3.48 28.79 -1.25
C PHE A 276 3.75 30.27 -0.92
N GLN A 277 5.01 30.71 -0.99
CA GLN A 277 5.41 32.08 -0.64
C GLN A 277 4.92 33.11 -1.66
N ASN A 278 4.87 32.73 -2.94
CA ASN A 278 4.59 33.60 -4.08
C ASN A 278 3.14 33.54 -4.57
N SER A 279 2.32 32.63 -4.03
CA SER A 279 0.90 32.54 -4.34
C SER A 279 0.16 33.84 -4.04
N GLN A 280 -0.83 34.15 -4.89
CA GLN A 280 -1.64 35.36 -4.84
C GLN A 280 -3.05 35.08 -4.33
N LEU A 281 -3.78 36.15 -3.99
CA LEU A 281 -5.21 36.07 -3.66
C LEU A 281 -6.01 35.51 -4.85
N GLY A 282 -7.06 34.75 -4.54
CA GLY A 282 -7.95 34.15 -5.53
C GLY A 282 -8.20 32.68 -5.26
N THR A 283 -9.33 32.21 -5.80
CA THR A 283 -9.82 30.83 -5.62
C THR A 283 -10.28 30.18 -6.92
N ASP A 284 -10.26 30.91 -8.06
CA ASP A 284 -10.55 30.36 -9.38
C ASP A 284 -9.59 29.19 -9.68
N PRO A 285 -10.11 27.97 -9.88
CA PRO A 285 -9.29 26.75 -10.04
C PRO A 285 -8.39 26.75 -11.29
N THR A 286 -8.55 27.72 -12.20
CA THR A 286 -7.73 27.90 -13.39
C THR A 286 -6.63 28.95 -13.22
N ASN A 287 -6.65 29.70 -12.12
CA ASN A 287 -5.69 30.77 -11.88
C ASN A 287 -4.29 30.21 -11.54
N ARG A 288 -3.38 30.31 -12.51
CA ARG A 288 -2.01 29.77 -12.37
C ARG A 288 -1.15 30.46 -11.33
N ASN A 289 -1.56 31.64 -10.84
CA ASN A 289 -0.88 32.40 -9.78
C ASN A 289 -1.40 32.07 -8.37
N VAL A 290 -2.22 31.03 -8.23
CA VAL A 290 -2.75 30.54 -6.95
C VAL A 290 -2.19 29.15 -6.66
N LEU A 291 -1.66 28.96 -5.45
CA LEU A 291 -1.40 27.61 -4.92
C LEU A 291 -2.71 27.04 -4.40
N HIS A 292 -3.23 26.04 -5.13
CA HIS A 292 -4.52 25.43 -4.86
C HIS A 292 -4.43 24.31 -3.84
N ALA A 293 -5.50 24.14 -3.07
CA ALA A 293 -5.77 22.94 -2.28
C ALA A 293 -6.55 21.93 -3.12
N ALA A 294 -6.11 20.68 -3.14
CA ALA A 294 -6.78 19.59 -3.83
C ALA A 294 -6.94 18.36 -2.92
N VAL A 295 -7.96 17.57 -3.21
CA VAL A 295 -8.25 16.30 -2.53
C VAL A 295 -8.69 15.26 -3.56
N MET A 296 -8.31 14.01 -3.33
CA MET A 296 -8.87 12.84 -4.03
C MET A 296 -9.44 11.85 -3.02
N GLU A 297 -10.35 11.00 -3.48
CA GLU A 297 -11.05 10.00 -2.67
C GLU A 297 -10.77 8.60 -3.22
N SER A 298 -10.64 7.63 -2.32
CA SER A 298 -10.68 6.20 -2.62
C SER A 298 -11.79 5.53 -1.82
N ALA A 299 -12.58 4.70 -2.49
CA ALA A 299 -13.64 3.88 -1.89
C ALA A 299 -13.27 2.38 -1.84
N ASP A 300 -12.04 2.02 -2.22
CA ASP A 300 -11.59 0.63 -2.39
C ASP A 300 -10.27 0.34 -1.65
N ASN A 301 -10.07 0.99 -0.50
CA ASN A 301 -8.89 0.87 0.35
C ASN A 301 -7.58 1.35 -0.32
N GLY A 302 -7.67 2.43 -1.11
CA GLY A 302 -6.54 3.11 -1.75
C GLY A 302 -6.11 2.49 -3.08
N GLN A 303 -6.81 1.48 -3.60
CA GLN A 303 -6.39 0.82 -4.83
C GLN A 303 -6.60 1.69 -6.06
N THR A 304 -7.74 2.39 -6.09
CA THR A 304 -8.07 3.42 -7.07
C THR A 304 -8.46 4.70 -6.35
N CYS A 305 -8.17 5.83 -6.99
CA CYS A 305 -8.53 7.15 -6.50
C CYS A 305 -9.27 7.92 -7.59
N THR A 306 -10.17 8.81 -7.19
CA THR A 306 -10.83 9.76 -8.10
C THR A 306 -9.83 10.75 -8.68
N THR A 307 -10.21 11.47 -9.74
CA THR A 307 -9.41 12.61 -10.21
C THR A 307 -9.35 13.69 -9.13
N PRO A 308 -8.20 14.37 -8.92
CA PRO A 308 -8.09 15.41 -7.91
C PRO A 308 -9.15 16.53 -8.07
N LYS A 309 -9.91 16.79 -7.01
CA LYS A 309 -10.85 17.91 -6.91
C LYS A 309 -10.16 19.10 -6.23
N VAL A 310 -10.19 20.27 -6.88
CA VAL A 310 -9.72 21.52 -6.26
C VAL A 310 -10.81 22.05 -5.32
N ILE A 311 -10.45 22.29 -4.06
CA ILE A 311 -11.36 22.76 -2.99
C ILE A 311 -10.98 24.14 -2.47
N THR A 312 -10.19 24.90 -3.23
CA THR A 312 -9.63 26.18 -2.77
C THR A 312 -10.71 27.21 -2.44
N ALA A 313 -11.79 27.27 -3.24
CA ALA A 313 -12.92 28.15 -2.97
C ALA A 313 -13.65 27.76 -1.67
N ASP A 314 -13.89 26.46 -1.49
CA ASP A 314 -14.63 25.90 -0.35
C ASP A 314 -13.96 26.25 1.00
N ILE A 315 -12.63 26.31 1.04
CA ILE A 315 -11.86 26.44 2.29
C ILE A 315 -11.20 27.81 2.53
N THR A 316 -11.34 28.77 1.61
CA THR A 316 -10.69 30.09 1.79
C THR A 316 -11.61 31.11 2.44
N GLY A 317 -12.93 30.99 2.25
CA GLY A 317 -13.92 32.00 2.66
C GLY A 317 -13.62 33.38 2.06
N ASP A 318 -14.13 34.43 2.71
CA ASP A 318 -13.89 35.84 2.34
C ASP A 318 -12.57 36.42 2.91
N GLY A 319 -11.72 35.56 3.48
CA GLY A 319 -10.49 35.96 4.15
C GLY A 319 -9.39 36.43 3.19
N ALA A 320 -8.53 37.34 3.67
CA ALA A 320 -7.36 37.82 2.92
C ALA A 320 -6.18 36.83 3.01
N PHE A 321 -6.40 35.59 2.54
CA PHE A 321 -5.40 34.51 2.52
C PHE A 321 -4.89 34.27 1.11
N ARG A 322 -3.62 34.59 0.86
CA ARG A 322 -3.02 34.46 -0.48
C ARG A 322 -2.52 33.05 -0.79
N SER A 323 -2.38 32.19 0.21
CA SER A 323 -1.76 30.87 0.05
C SER A 323 -2.22 29.90 1.12
N ARG A 324 -2.22 28.61 0.77
CA ARG A 324 -2.56 27.52 1.67
C ARG A 324 -1.95 26.20 1.20
N PHE A 325 -1.65 25.32 2.13
CA PHE A 325 -1.33 23.92 1.85
C PHE A 325 -1.76 23.01 3.00
N ALA A 326 -2.10 21.77 2.68
CA ALA A 326 -2.38 20.74 3.69
C ALA A 326 -1.07 20.37 4.38
N ALA A 327 -1.06 20.33 5.71
CA ALA A 327 0.10 19.84 6.44
C ALA A 327 0.24 18.34 6.19
N SER A 328 1.30 17.97 5.47
CA SER A 328 1.55 16.59 5.03
C SER A 328 1.64 15.58 6.17
N GLY A 329 1.16 14.35 5.93
CA GLY A 329 1.10 13.28 6.92
C GLY A 329 -0.26 12.59 6.99
N GLU A 330 -0.96 12.76 8.10
CA GLU A 330 -2.26 12.15 8.37
C GLU A 330 -3.10 13.12 9.22
N GLY A 331 -4.36 13.31 8.84
CA GLY A 331 -5.39 13.93 9.65
C GLY A 331 -6.15 12.90 10.50
N ILE A 332 -7.33 13.27 11.02
CA ILE A 332 -8.07 12.42 11.96
C ILE A 332 -9.57 12.36 11.65
N GLN A 333 -10.24 11.37 12.22
CA GLN A 333 -11.68 11.37 12.43
C GLN A 333 -11.95 11.44 13.94
N LEU A 334 -12.77 12.40 14.37
CA LEU A 334 -13.21 12.51 15.77
C LEU A 334 -14.10 11.32 16.15
N ARG A 335 -13.99 10.87 17.39
CA ARG A 335 -14.72 9.72 17.93
C ARG A 335 -15.61 10.10 19.11
N TYR A 336 -15.34 11.22 19.77
CA TYR A 336 -16.02 11.64 20.99
C TYR A 336 -16.84 12.91 20.78
N GLY A 337 -17.71 13.20 21.74
CA GLY A 337 -18.44 14.46 21.82
C GLY A 337 -19.45 14.71 20.70
N ALA A 338 -19.90 15.97 20.60
CA ALA A 338 -20.95 16.39 19.68
C ALA A 338 -20.57 16.30 18.19
N HIS A 339 -19.27 16.27 17.89
CA HIS A 339 -18.72 16.23 16.53
C HIS A 339 -18.11 14.86 16.19
N ALA A 340 -18.47 13.79 16.92
CA ALA A 340 -18.03 12.44 16.59
C ALA A 340 -18.39 12.10 15.13
N GLY A 341 -17.41 11.60 14.37
CA GLY A 341 -17.52 11.36 12.93
C GLY A 341 -16.88 12.44 12.06
N ARG A 342 -16.67 13.67 12.58
CA ARG A 342 -16.01 14.77 11.88
C ARG A 342 -14.62 14.38 11.40
N LEU A 343 -14.35 14.62 10.13
CA LEU A 343 -13.03 14.47 9.51
C LEU A 343 -12.25 15.78 9.64
N ILE A 344 -10.97 15.74 9.99
CA ILE A 344 -10.14 16.93 10.15
C ILE A 344 -8.79 16.76 9.44
N GLN A 345 -8.48 17.69 8.55
CA GLN A 345 -7.19 17.89 7.92
C GLN A 345 -6.63 19.27 8.31
N GLN A 346 -5.38 19.32 8.77
CA GLN A 346 -4.74 20.60 9.07
C GLN A 346 -4.18 21.30 7.83
N TYR A 347 -4.30 22.61 7.80
CA TYR A 347 -3.71 23.50 6.80
C TYR A 347 -2.91 24.61 7.46
N THR A 348 -1.92 25.12 6.72
CA THR A 348 -1.27 26.41 7.00
C THR A 348 -1.72 27.43 5.98
N PHE A 349 -2.18 28.60 6.44
CA PHE A 349 -2.62 29.71 5.61
C PHE A 349 -1.65 30.89 5.71
N ALA A 350 -1.39 31.56 4.58
CA ALA A 350 -0.58 32.78 4.54
C ALA A 350 -1.47 34.03 4.54
N SER A 351 -1.60 34.67 5.70
CA SER A 351 -2.39 35.89 5.88
C SER A 351 -1.69 37.10 5.25
N THR A 352 -2.41 37.88 4.44
CA THR A 352 -1.90 39.17 3.95
C THR A 352 -2.10 40.28 4.99
N THR A 353 -3.19 40.23 5.77
CA THR A 353 -3.50 41.22 6.80
C THR A 353 -2.51 41.18 7.96
N LEU A 354 -2.18 39.99 8.45
CA LEU A 354 -1.26 39.81 9.56
C LEU A 354 0.20 39.67 9.11
N ASN A 355 0.45 39.54 7.80
CA ASN A 355 1.75 39.25 7.21
C ASN A 355 2.47 38.09 7.93
N THR A 356 1.74 36.99 8.17
CA THR A 356 2.22 35.83 8.93
C THR A 356 1.54 34.56 8.45
N TYR A 357 1.99 33.43 8.98
CA TYR A 357 1.38 32.12 8.75
C TYR A 357 0.51 31.74 9.94
N GLN A 358 -0.69 31.26 9.65
CA GLN A 358 -1.68 30.81 10.63
C GLN A 358 -2.02 29.35 10.39
N ALA A 359 -2.35 28.64 11.46
CA ALA A 359 -2.83 27.27 11.38
C ALA A 359 -4.37 27.26 11.28
N VAL A 360 -4.93 26.33 10.50
CA VAL A 360 -6.39 26.19 10.32
C VAL A 360 -6.74 24.71 10.27
N SER A 361 -7.85 24.30 10.88
CA SER A 361 -8.47 23.01 10.61
C SER A 361 -9.39 23.15 9.41
N ILE A 362 -9.25 22.25 8.44
CA ILE A 362 -10.26 22.01 7.41
C ILE A 362 -11.00 20.76 7.81
N TYR A 363 -12.33 20.81 7.88
CA TYR A 363 -13.11 19.70 8.38
C TYR A 363 -14.34 19.41 7.53
N SER A 364 -14.92 18.22 7.76
CA SER A 364 -16.14 17.75 7.11
C SER A 364 -16.98 16.96 8.11
N ASP A 365 -18.26 17.32 8.22
CA ASP A 365 -19.27 16.63 9.03
C ASP A 365 -20.20 15.73 8.19
N ASP A 366 -20.01 15.70 6.87
CA ASP A 366 -20.84 14.97 5.92
C ASP A 366 -20.06 13.87 5.17
N HIS A 367 -19.08 13.28 5.86
CA HIS A 367 -18.26 12.18 5.34
C HIS A 367 -17.49 12.54 4.06
N GLY A 368 -16.98 13.77 4.00
CA GLY A 368 -16.10 14.29 2.94
C GLY A 368 -16.83 14.78 1.69
N VAL A 369 -18.15 14.97 1.75
CA VAL A 369 -18.94 15.53 0.63
C VAL A 369 -18.63 17.02 0.48
N THR A 370 -18.62 17.76 1.58
CA THR A 370 -18.18 19.15 1.66
C THR A 370 -17.04 19.30 2.65
N TRP A 371 -16.21 20.32 2.44
CA TRP A 371 -15.09 20.68 3.31
C TRP A 371 -15.15 22.16 3.61
N GLU A 372 -14.99 22.52 4.86
CA GLU A 372 -15.03 23.91 5.31
C GLU A 372 -13.85 24.23 6.23
N ALA A 373 -13.54 25.52 6.34
CA ALA A 373 -12.46 26.00 7.19
C ALA A 373 -12.98 26.46 8.54
N GLY A 374 -12.32 26.03 9.61
CA GLY A 374 -12.45 26.65 10.92
C GLY A 374 -11.79 28.03 10.98
N THR A 375 -11.72 28.59 12.19
CA THR A 375 -11.09 29.90 12.43
C THR A 375 -9.56 29.76 12.44
N PRO A 376 -8.83 30.53 11.60
CA PRO A 376 -7.37 30.55 11.63
C PRO A 376 -6.81 31.02 12.98
N VAL A 377 -5.81 30.30 13.50
CA VAL A 377 -5.21 30.56 14.82
C VAL A 377 -3.71 30.80 14.75
N GLY A 378 -3.23 31.66 15.66
CA GLY A 378 -1.82 31.89 15.91
C GLY A 378 -1.11 32.78 14.88
N THR A 379 0.17 33.03 15.14
CA THR A 379 1.12 33.70 14.25
C THR A 379 2.44 32.94 14.26
N GLY A 380 3.20 33.04 13.17
CA GLY A 380 4.43 32.26 13.01
C GLY A 380 4.18 30.75 13.09
N MET A 381 2.99 30.32 12.64
CA MET A 381 2.61 28.91 12.53
C MET A 381 3.18 28.32 11.24
N ASP A 382 3.12 27.01 11.09
CA ASP A 382 3.49 26.29 9.88
C ASP A 382 2.89 24.86 10.00
N GLU A 383 3.41 23.88 9.25
CA GLU A 383 2.98 22.47 9.27
C GLU A 383 2.55 22.00 10.66
N ASN A 384 1.25 21.75 10.80
CA ASN A 384 0.58 21.45 12.05
C ASN A 384 -0.25 20.17 11.96
N LYS A 385 -0.41 19.50 13.10
CA LYS A 385 -1.17 18.26 13.24
C LYS A 385 -2.15 18.37 14.38
N VAL A 386 -3.19 17.54 14.36
CA VAL A 386 -4.15 17.44 15.44
C VAL A 386 -4.26 16.04 15.99
N VAL A 387 -4.65 15.95 17.27
CA VAL A 387 -5.02 14.70 17.91
C VAL A 387 -6.21 14.96 18.86
N GLU A 388 -7.19 14.06 18.83
CA GLU A 388 -8.31 14.06 19.77
C GLU A 388 -7.83 13.49 21.13
N LEU A 389 -7.94 14.31 22.17
CA LEU A 389 -7.55 14.01 23.54
C LEU A 389 -8.57 13.12 24.25
N SER A 390 -8.21 12.60 25.42
CA SER A 390 -9.06 11.68 26.18
C SER A 390 -10.42 12.26 26.58
N ASN A 391 -10.57 13.58 26.62
CA ASN A 391 -11.80 14.29 26.97
C ASN A 391 -12.58 14.83 25.75
N GLY A 392 -12.19 14.47 24.52
CA GLY A 392 -12.82 14.96 23.29
C GLY A 392 -12.31 16.30 22.77
N ASP A 393 -11.46 17.01 23.52
CA ASP A 393 -10.80 18.22 23.03
C ASP A 393 -9.81 17.87 21.90
N VAL A 394 -9.56 18.83 21.01
CA VAL A 394 -8.62 18.66 19.90
C VAL A 394 -7.35 19.45 20.19
N MET A 395 -6.23 18.74 20.39
CA MET A 395 -4.91 19.37 20.51
C MET A 395 -4.31 19.60 19.13
N LEU A 396 -3.90 20.83 18.86
CA LEU A 396 -3.07 21.19 17.71
C LEU A 396 -1.60 21.30 18.12
N ASN A 397 -0.70 20.66 17.37
CA ASN A 397 0.75 20.75 17.51
C ASN A 397 1.38 21.25 16.19
N SER A 398 2.07 22.38 16.21
CA SER A 398 2.53 23.10 15.03
C SER A 398 4.04 23.31 15.02
N ARG A 399 4.61 23.23 13.81
CA ARG A 399 5.92 23.74 13.47
C ARG A 399 5.90 25.26 13.61
N ALA A 400 7.00 25.85 14.05
CA ALA A 400 7.17 27.29 14.02
C ALA A 400 7.81 27.75 12.70
N SER A 401 7.29 28.83 12.12
CA SER A 401 7.89 29.53 10.97
C SER A 401 8.70 30.77 11.37
N ASP A 402 8.70 31.13 12.66
CA ASP A 402 9.44 32.25 13.22
C ASP A 402 10.78 31.83 13.85
N SER A 403 11.28 32.59 14.83
CA SER A 403 12.53 32.31 15.55
C SER A 403 12.37 31.30 16.70
N THR A 404 11.23 30.60 16.80
CA THR A 404 10.99 29.57 17.80
C THR A 404 11.60 28.24 17.38
N PHE A 405 12.37 27.60 18.26
CA PHE A 405 13.01 26.28 18.06
C PHE A 405 12.37 25.18 18.91
N ALA A 406 11.04 25.21 18.98
CA ALA A 406 10.19 24.28 19.71
C ALA A 406 8.80 24.21 19.05
N ARG A 407 8.01 23.20 19.41
CA ARG A 407 6.63 23.07 18.92
C ARG A 407 5.73 24.15 19.53
N LYS A 408 4.76 24.63 18.75
CA LYS A 408 3.64 25.45 19.23
C LYS A 408 2.43 24.56 19.46
N VAL A 409 1.69 24.77 20.56
CA VAL A 409 0.53 23.96 20.94
C VAL A 409 -0.66 24.86 21.27
N THR A 410 -1.86 24.43 20.89
CA THR A 410 -3.13 25.02 21.33
C THR A 410 -4.22 23.94 21.38
N ILE A 411 -5.33 24.22 22.06
CA ILE A 411 -6.46 23.31 22.28
C ILE A 411 -7.74 23.93 21.73
N SER A 412 -8.53 23.12 21.05
CA SER A 412 -9.92 23.38 20.67
C SER A 412 -10.85 22.57 21.56
N THR A 413 -11.96 23.18 21.97
CA THR A 413 -13.03 22.54 22.75
C THR A 413 -14.34 22.41 21.95
N ASP A 414 -14.29 22.66 20.63
CA ASP A 414 -15.44 22.69 19.71
C ASP A 414 -15.19 21.84 18.46
N GLY A 415 -14.46 20.73 18.62
CA GLY A 415 -14.22 19.78 17.54
C GLY A 415 -13.31 20.34 16.43
N GLY A 416 -12.37 21.21 16.78
CA GLY A 416 -11.35 21.76 15.88
C GLY A 416 -11.77 22.99 15.08
N GLU A 417 -12.95 23.57 15.34
CA GLU A 417 -13.46 24.74 14.64
C GLU A 417 -12.74 26.03 15.08
N THR A 418 -12.58 26.24 16.39
CA THR A 418 -11.80 27.33 16.96
C THR A 418 -10.78 26.82 17.97
N TYR A 419 -9.69 27.55 18.14
CA TYR A 419 -8.61 27.20 19.07
C TYR A 419 -8.34 28.34 20.05
N GLY A 420 -7.97 27.95 21.27
CA GLY A 420 -7.52 28.88 22.29
C GLY A 420 -6.13 29.49 22.01
N PRO A 421 -5.55 30.16 23.02
CA PRO A 421 -4.23 30.76 22.91
C PRO A 421 -3.12 29.77 22.56
N VAL A 422 -2.24 30.16 21.63
CA VAL A 422 -1.06 29.37 21.26
C VAL A 422 0.03 29.53 22.32
N ARG A 423 0.57 28.41 22.81
CA ARG A 423 1.74 28.36 23.70
C ARG A 423 2.92 27.68 23.01
N VAL A 424 4.14 28.04 23.40
CA VAL A 424 5.35 27.30 23.01
C VAL A 424 5.56 26.15 24.00
N ASP A 425 5.76 24.95 23.49
CA ASP A 425 6.10 23.76 24.29
C ASP A 425 7.60 23.48 24.23
N ASN A 426 8.34 24.08 25.16
CA ASN A 426 9.80 23.93 25.22
C ASN A 426 10.26 22.49 25.58
N THR A 427 9.35 21.59 25.97
CA THR A 427 9.69 20.17 26.16
C THR A 427 9.80 19.42 24.82
N LEU A 428 9.24 20.00 23.76
CA LEU A 428 9.28 19.49 22.39
C LEU A 428 10.15 20.41 21.53
N ILE A 429 11.48 20.33 21.72
CA ILE A 429 12.45 21.03 20.87
C ILE A 429 12.31 20.62 19.40
N ASP A 430 12.48 21.56 18.48
CA ASP A 430 12.25 21.36 17.06
C ASP A 430 13.11 22.32 16.20
N PRO A 431 13.69 21.86 15.06
CA PRO A 431 14.56 22.69 14.24
C PRO A 431 13.77 23.47 13.17
N ARG A 432 12.47 23.70 13.39
CA ARG A 432 11.49 24.24 12.43
C ARG A 432 11.23 23.27 11.28
N ASN A 433 10.77 22.08 11.66
CA ASN A 433 10.48 20.97 10.79
C ASN A 433 9.06 20.43 11.02
N ASN A 434 8.55 19.59 10.14
CA ASN A 434 7.30 18.89 10.39
C ASN A 434 7.48 17.82 11.52
N ALA A 435 6.36 17.38 12.08
CA ALA A 435 6.29 16.36 13.13
C ALA A 435 5.03 15.48 12.97
N GLY A 436 4.96 14.39 13.72
CA GLY A 436 3.77 13.55 13.86
C GLY A 436 3.26 13.54 15.29
N ILE A 437 1.94 13.49 15.48
CA ILE A 437 1.29 13.23 16.77
C ILE A 437 0.06 12.35 16.53
N THR A 438 -0.14 11.31 17.34
CA THR A 438 -1.30 10.40 17.22
C THR A 438 -1.64 9.76 18.57
N ARG A 439 -2.86 9.25 18.72
CA ARG A 439 -3.23 8.40 19.86
C ARG A 439 -2.54 7.05 19.75
N ALA A 440 -1.97 6.57 20.87
CA ALA A 440 -1.43 5.22 20.96
C ALA A 440 -2.54 4.15 20.91
N TYR A 441 -3.73 4.49 21.36
CA TYR A 441 -4.92 3.63 21.34
C TYR A 441 -6.10 4.41 20.77
N PRO A 442 -6.25 4.47 19.43
CA PRO A 442 -7.31 5.26 18.78
C PRO A 442 -8.72 4.71 19.09
N ASP A 443 -8.85 3.41 19.39
CA ASP A 443 -10.13 2.77 19.75
C ASP A 443 -10.45 2.80 21.25
N ALA A 444 -9.62 3.46 22.08
CA ALA A 444 -9.87 3.54 23.52
C ALA A 444 -11.17 4.29 23.83
N ALA A 445 -11.80 3.98 24.96
CA ALA A 445 -12.98 4.71 25.41
C ALA A 445 -12.60 6.12 25.92
N GLU A 446 -13.50 7.09 25.73
CA GLU A 446 -13.38 8.45 26.27
C GLU A 446 -13.10 8.43 27.79
N GLY A 447 -12.20 9.31 28.24
CA GLY A 447 -11.77 9.45 29.63
C GLY A 447 -10.83 8.36 30.15
N SER A 448 -10.63 7.27 29.40
CA SER A 448 -9.80 6.14 29.85
C SER A 448 -8.31 6.48 29.89
N ALA A 449 -7.55 5.73 30.71
CA ALA A 449 -6.10 5.88 30.77
C ALA A 449 -5.40 5.60 29.42
N GLN A 450 -5.97 4.71 28.59
CA GLN A 450 -5.46 4.43 27.25
C GLN A 450 -5.72 5.58 26.28
N ALA A 451 -6.85 6.27 26.39
CA ALA A 451 -7.17 7.43 25.55
C ALA A 451 -6.22 8.61 25.80
N LYS A 452 -5.59 8.69 26.98
CA LYS A 452 -4.58 9.71 27.34
C LYS A 452 -3.22 9.50 26.71
N MET A 453 -2.99 8.34 26.09
CA MET A 453 -1.66 7.99 25.60
C MET A 453 -1.43 8.53 24.19
N LEU A 454 -0.44 9.41 24.06
CA LEU A 454 -0.08 10.06 22.79
C LEU A 454 1.34 9.69 22.37
N LEU A 455 1.53 9.41 21.08
CA LEU A 455 2.84 9.26 20.46
C LEU A 455 3.18 10.54 19.70
N PHE A 456 4.38 11.06 19.89
CA PHE A 456 4.90 12.21 19.15
C PHE A 456 6.23 11.88 18.48
N THR A 457 6.43 12.37 17.27
CA THR A 457 7.70 12.22 16.55
C THR A 457 8.17 13.48 15.87
N ASN A 458 9.46 13.77 16.02
CA ASN A 458 10.13 14.81 15.26
C ASN A 458 11.64 14.57 15.20
N ALA A 459 12.35 15.51 14.57
CA ALA A 459 13.78 15.70 14.76
C ALA A 459 14.00 16.40 16.12
N ALA A 460 14.50 15.68 17.12
CA ALA A 460 14.72 16.23 18.46
C ALA A 460 16.03 17.03 18.52
N SER A 461 16.02 18.20 17.89
CA SER A 461 17.15 19.11 17.75
C SER A 461 16.63 20.54 17.59
N THR A 462 17.40 21.54 18.00
CA THR A 462 17.06 22.96 17.80
C THR A 462 17.75 23.56 16.59
N SER A 463 18.65 22.84 15.92
CA SER A 463 19.51 23.40 14.86
C SER A 463 19.45 22.66 13.54
N SER A 464 19.19 21.36 13.56
CA SER A 464 19.33 20.49 12.39
C SER A 464 18.29 19.38 12.39
N ARG A 465 17.92 18.91 11.21
CA ARG A 465 16.92 17.84 11.03
C ARG A 465 17.55 16.46 11.23
N VAL A 466 17.94 16.18 12.47
CA VAL A 466 18.61 14.96 12.92
C VAL A 466 17.96 14.44 14.21
N ASN A 467 18.40 13.28 14.69
CA ASN A 467 17.90 12.65 15.92
C ASN A 467 16.37 12.45 15.87
N GLY A 468 15.91 11.78 14.83
CA GLY A 468 14.53 11.32 14.73
C GLY A 468 14.15 10.54 15.98
N THR A 469 13.21 11.07 16.74
CA THR A 469 12.88 10.62 18.09
C THR A 469 11.38 10.40 18.24
N VAL A 470 11.00 9.31 18.91
CA VAL A 470 9.63 9.10 19.40
C VAL A 470 9.55 9.42 20.89
N ARG A 471 8.47 10.09 21.29
CA ARG A 471 8.11 10.43 22.68
C ARG A 471 6.71 9.91 22.98
N LEU A 472 6.47 9.55 24.23
CA LEU A 472 5.17 9.06 24.71
C LEU A 472 4.66 9.97 25.84
N SER A 473 3.43 10.43 25.74
CA SER A 473 2.69 11.03 26.85
C SER A 473 1.67 10.03 27.39
N TYR A 474 1.37 10.10 28.69
CA TYR A 474 0.34 9.30 29.37
C TYR A 474 -0.80 10.18 29.93
N ASP A 475 -0.76 11.48 29.64
CA ASP A 475 -1.55 12.52 30.31
C ASP A 475 -1.99 13.61 29.32
N ASP A 476 -2.47 13.21 28.13
CA ASP A 476 -2.98 14.11 27.11
C ASP A 476 -1.98 15.19 26.67
N GLY A 477 -0.69 14.84 26.64
CA GLY A 477 0.40 15.73 26.21
C GLY A 477 0.81 16.78 27.24
N ALA A 478 0.33 16.68 28.49
CA ALA A 478 0.78 17.57 29.57
C ALA A 478 2.26 17.32 29.94
N THR A 479 2.69 16.06 29.92
CA THR A 479 4.10 15.68 30.07
C THR A 479 4.52 14.65 29.03
N TRP A 480 5.81 14.65 28.68
CA TRP A 480 6.41 13.72 27.72
C TRP A 480 7.45 12.86 28.42
N SER A 481 7.16 11.56 28.49
CA SER A 481 8.00 10.53 29.09
C SER A 481 9.05 9.97 28.12
N THR A 482 9.78 8.94 28.56
CA THR A 482 10.83 8.18 27.85
C THR A 482 10.86 8.37 26.34
N SER A 483 11.94 8.96 25.84
CA SER A 483 12.20 9.09 24.40
C SER A 483 13.01 7.90 23.87
N LYS A 484 12.80 7.55 22.61
CA LYS A 484 13.66 6.61 21.88
C LYS A 484 14.05 7.23 20.55
N VAL A 485 15.36 7.32 20.30
CA VAL A 485 15.89 7.71 18.99
C VAL A 485 15.69 6.52 18.05
N PHE A 486 15.03 6.75 16.92
CA PHE A 486 14.85 5.76 15.84
C PHE A 486 15.73 6.07 14.62
N ALA A 487 16.23 7.31 14.49
CA ALA A 487 17.14 7.73 13.43
C ALA A 487 18.17 8.71 13.99
N PRO A 488 19.33 8.24 14.47
CA PRO A 488 20.38 9.13 14.96
C PRO A 488 20.91 10.06 13.85
N GLY A 489 21.45 11.22 14.23
CA GLY A 489 22.25 12.02 13.30
C GLY A 489 23.48 11.27 12.79
N PHE A 490 24.00 11.69 11.63
CA PHE A 490 25.23 11.12 11.07
C PHE A 490 26.48 11.71 11.73
N ASP A 491 27.39 10.83 12.16
CA ASP A 491 28.70 11.16 12.70
C ASP A 491 29.78 11.17 11.58
N GLY A 492 29.52 11.87 10.46
CA GLY A 492 30.53 12.16 9.42
C GLY A 492 30.64 11.21 8.21
N LEU A 493 30.89 11.85 7.05
CA LEU A 493 31.16 11.38 5.67
C LEU A 493 30.23 10.30 5.05
N LEU A 494 29.58 10.70 3.95
CA LEU A 494 28.77 9.90 2.99
C LEU A 494 27.27 9.76 3.34
N ASP A 495 26.51 10.86 3.17
CA ASP A 495 25.28 10.96 2.36
C ASP A 495 24.59 12.31 2.68
N HIS A 496 24.41 13.19 1.69
CA HIS A 496 23.96 14.58 1.86
C HIS A 496 22.44 14.72 1.67
N HIS A 497 21.63 14.00 2.44
CA HIS A 497 20.19 14.22 2.47
C HIS A 497 19.64 14.37 3.91
N PRO A 498 19.43 15.61 4.40
CA PRO A 498 18.84 15.85 5.70
C PRO A 498 17.42 15.27 5.76
N THR A 499 17.18 14.42 6.76
CA THR A 499 15.90 13.73 6.98
C THR A 499 14.81 14.71 7.39
N GLU A 500 13.86 15.01 6.51
CA GLU A 500 12.75 15.91 6.85
C GLU A 500 11.65 15.26 7.71
N HIS A 501 11.57 13.93 7.80
CA HIS A 501 10.47 13.28 8.54
C HIS A 501 10.88 11.94 9.19
N PRO A 502 10.16 11.50 10.24
CA PRO A 502 10.28 10.17 10.81
C PRO A 502 10.03 9.09 9.76
N ARG A 503 11.07 8.36 9.38
CA ARG A 503 10.95 7.19 8.49
C ARG A 503 10.31 5.97 9.16
N HIS A 504 10.01 6.03 10.46
CA HIS A 504 9.64 4.86 11.26
C HIS A 504 8.60 5.17 12.32
N LEU A 505 7.34 4.88 12.03
CA LEU A 505 6.44 4.28 13.00
C LEU A 505 5.44 3.40 12.27
N ARG A 506 5.38 2.13 12.69
CA ARG A 506 4.08 1.46 12.70
C ARG A 506 3.19 2.31 13.59
N HIS A 507 2.08 2.83 13.05
CA HIS A 507 0.94 3.16 13.89
C HIS A 507 0.71 1.96 14.83
N PRO A 508 0.27 2.11 16.08
CA PRO A 508 -0.24 0.97 16.84
C PRO A 508 -1.49 0.45 16.11
N LEU A 509 -1.26 -0.39 15.10
CA LEU A 509 -2.25 -1.06 14.30
C LEU A 509 -2.86 -2.17 15.16
N ARG A 510 -4.17 -2.39 15.01
CA ARG A 510 -4.92 -3.45 15.69
C ARG A 510 -4.16 -4.78 15.66
N ARG A 511 -3.71 -5.26 16.82
CA ARG A 511 -3.67 -6.71 17.09
C ARG A 511 -5.11 -7.12 17.37
N GLN A 512 -5.90 -7.37 16.33
CA GLN A 512 -7.13 -8.12 16.51
C GLN A 512 -6.76 -9.59 16.69
N GLN A 513 -7.04 -10.05 17.89
CA GLN A 513 -6.94 -11.39 18.41
C GLN A 513 -7.85 -12.32 17.59
N LEU A 514 -7.27 -13.10 16.70
CA LEU A 514 -7.89 -14.30 16.13
C LEU A 514 -7.11 -15.50 16.64
N ASP A 515 -7.42 -15.92 17.87
CA ASP A 515 -7.14 -17.26 18.36
C ASP A 515 -8.05 -17.51 19.56
N HIS A 516 -9.13 -18.25 19.34
CA HIS A 516 -9.74 -19.15 20.32
C HIS A 516 -10.48 -20.27 19.57
N PRO A 517 -10.37 -21.51 20.05
CA PRO A 517 -11.16 -21.89 21.21
C PRO A 517 -10.33 -22.43 22.39
N LEU A 518 -10.81 -22.07 23.58
CA LEU A 518 -10.90 -22.89 24.80
C LEU A 518 -9.62 -23.61 25.28
N HIS A 519 -8.97 -23.03 26.30
CA HIS A 519 -8.82 -23.67 27.61
C HIS A 519 -8.33 -22.63 28.65
N ALA A 520 -8.83 -22.77 29.88
CA ALA A 520 -8.66 -21.87 31.00
C ALA A 520 -7.22 -21.87 31.58
N ASP A 521 -6.69 -20.70 31.90
CA ASP A 521 -6.13 -20.33 33.21
C ASP A 521 -5.50 -18.92 33.21
N GLN A 522 -5.81 -18.10 34.23
CA GLN A 522 -5.21 -16.79 34.50
C GLN A 522 -3.89 -16.91 35.33
N PRO A 523 -3.22 -15.82 35.78
CA PRO A 523 -2.25 -15.04 35.02
C PRO A 523 -0.88 -14.93 35.75
N ARG A 524 0.24 -14.91 35.01
CA ARG A 524 1.53 -14.45 35.54
C ARG A 524 2.35 -13.78 34.45
N LEU A 525 2.43 -12.45 34.46
CA LEU A 525 3.59 -11.67 33.98
C LEU A 525 3.39 -10.17 34.29
N ALA A 526 3.41 -9.84 35.57
CA ALA A 526 3.71 -8.50 36.06
C ALA A 526 4.64 -8.65 37.26
N ARG A 527 5.96 -8.59 37.03
CA ARG A 527 7.04 -8.34 38.01
C ARG A 527 8.39 -8.61 37.35
N ARG A 528 9.01 -7.58 36.77
CA ARG A 528 10.48 -7.49 36.60
C ARG A 528 10.90 -6.06 36.23
N ALA A 529 10.73 -5.14 37.17
CA ALA A 529 11.45 -3.86 37.22
C ALA A 529 11.28 -3.18 38.60
N ALA A 530 11.77 -3.85 39.66
CA ALA A 530 12.04 -3.21 40.95
C ALA A 530 12.81 -4.19 41.85
N ARG A 531 14.15 -4.16 41.78
CA ARG A 531 15.07 -4.58 42.85
C ARG A 531 16.52 -4.42 42.38
N LEU A 532 17.07 -3.23 42.57
CA LEU A 532 18.51 -3.03 42.78
C LEU A 532 18.64 -1.79 43.68
N GLY A 533 18.75 -2.04 44.97
CA GLY A 533 18.83 -0.99 45.99
C GLY A 533 18.76 -1.60 47.37
N HIS A 534 19.86 -2.25 47.79
CA HIS A 534 20.37 -2.26 49.16
C HIS A 534 21.48 -3.31 49.32
N ARG A 535 22.73 -2.86 49.34
CA ARG A 535 23.83 -3.54 50.02
C ARG A 535 23.72 -3.20 51.51
N ARG A 536 23.55 -4.21 52.37
CA ARG A 536 23.80 -4.10 53.82
C ARG A 536 25.18 -4.69 54.12
N SER A 537 26.00 -3.91 54.83
CA SER A 537 27.20 -4.39 55.53
C SER A 537 26.81 -5.05 56.86
N PRO A 538 27.57 -6.03 57.37
CA PRO A 538 27.35 -6.60 58.69
C PRO A 538 28.06 -5.78 59.77
N GLY A 539 27.40 -5.65 60.93
CA GLY A 539 27.85 -4.77 62.01
C GLY A 539 28.83 -5.40 63.01
N ARG A 540 29.19 -4.58 64.01
CA ARG A 540 29.52 -4.95 65.40
C ARG A 540 29.41 -3.69 66.30
N ARG A 541 28.63 -3.81 67.38
CA ARG A 541 28.56 -2.96 68.60
C ARG A 541 29.80 -3.22 69.50
N PRO A 542 30.00 -2.65 70.72
CA PRO A 542 29.20 -1.75 71.59
C PRO A 542 29.97 -0.47 72.01
N TRP A 543 29.41 0.58 72.62
CA TRP A 543 28.63 0.71 73.86
C TRP A 543 27.66 1.89 73.79
#